data_AF-A0A2E3Q6I3-F1
#
_entry.id   AF-A0A2E3Q6I3-F1
#
_cell.length_a   1.000
_cell.length_b   1.000
_cell.length_c   1.000
_cell.angle_alpha   90.00
_cell.angle_beta   90.00
_cell.angle_gamma   90.00
#
_symmetry.space_group_name_H-M   'P 1'
#
loop_
_entity.id
_entity.type
_entity.pdbx_description
1 polymer ?
#
loop_
_entity_poly.entity_id
_entity_poly.type
_entity_poly.pdbx_seq_one_letter_code
_entity_poly.pdbx_strand_id
1 'polypeptide(L)'
;MAEMLDDNSSLESTTVGIYRTAKTVKGGRNFSFAALVVVGDRKGRVGIGYAKAPQVPLAIEKAQKVGKRSLRTYPLQDRTIPHVVEGKFLASKVRLVPASPGTGVIAGASVRAVLEMFGIQDCLTKCFGSTNPKNVVKATLEALGQLRMRESIEALRGVELGESEVEEAVRRGMAFMPQQTSSERAQAPVNTVGEDRRRGGRRGGGGGRGGRGGRGGAGQEASAPAPAPASAPAPASDAPAPPADTGDGGSEG
;
A
#
# COMPACT_ATOMS: atom_id res chain seq x y z
N MET A 1 -7.26 -3.79 5.17
CA MET A 1 -7.46 -4.23 6.57
C MET A 1 -6.43 -5.30 6.85
N ALA A 2 -5.57 -5.08 7.84
CA ALA A 2 -4.66 -6.11 8.33
C ALA A 2 -5.46 -7.06 9.23
N GLU A 3 -5.32 -8.36 9.01
CA GLU A 3 -5.90 -9.39 9.89
C GLU A 3 -4.84 -9.82 10.89
N MET A 4 -5.18 -9.86 12.18
CA MET A 4 -4.32 -10.43 13.22
C MET A 4 -4.36 -11.96 13.11
N LEU A 5 -3.19 -12.61 13.09
CA LEU A 5 -3.09 -14.05 12.83
C LEU A 5 -2.77 -14.90 14.05
N ASP A 6 -2.12 -14.36 15.07
CA ASP A 6 -1.77 -15.07 16.31
C ASP A 6 -1.62 -14.08 17.48
N ASP A 7 -2.37 -14.28 18.56
CA ASP A 7 -2.31 -13.43 19.77
C ASP A 7 -0.96 -13.56 20.52
N ASN A 8 -0.26 -14.69 20.38
CA ASN A 8 1.03 -14.96 21.03
C ASN A 8 2.25 -14.38 20.30
N SER A 9 2.12 -13.89 19.06
CA SER A 9 3.27 -13.38 18.28
C SER A 9 3.01 -12.07 17.55
N SER A 10 1.86 -11.41 17.78
CA SER A 10 1.50 -10.12 17.17
C SER A 10 1.79 -10.07 15.67
N LEU A 11 1.52 -11.17 14.96
CA LEU A 11 1.71 -11.26 13.52
C LEU A 11 0.49 -10.71 12.82
N GLU A 12 0.73 -9.76 11.91
CA GLU A 12 -0.27 -9.21 11.02
C GLU A 12 -0.04 -9.70 9.60
N SER A 13 -1.11 -9.75 8.80
CA SER A 13 -0.99 -10.02 7.36
C SER A 13 -1.76 -9.01 6.53
N THR A 14 -1.20 -8.73 5.36
CA THR A 14 -1.83 -7.91 4.33
C THR A 14 -1.81 -8.66 3.01
N THR A 15 -2.98 -8.77 2.38
CA THR A 15 -3.10 -9.37 1.04
C THR A 15 -2.70 -8.35 -0.02
N VAL A 16 -1.70 -8.68 -0.84
CA VAL A 16 -1.21 -7.80 -1.91
C VAL A 16 -2.01 -7.98 -3.19
N GLY A 17 -2.36 -9.22 -3.52
CA GLY A 17 -3.05 -9.52 -4.77
C GLY A 17 -3.67 -10.90 -4.80
N ILE A 18 -4.82 -10.99 -5.46
CA ILE A 18 -5.56 -12.23 -5.71
C ILE A 18 -5.58 -12.47 -7.22
N TYR A 19 -5.23 -13.67 -7.64
CA TYR A 19 -5.13 -14.06 -9.03
C TYR A 19 -6.10 -15.20 -9.32
N ARG A 20 -6.97 -15.02 -10.32
CA ARG A 20 -7.76 -16.12 -10.87
C ARG A 20 -6.99 -16.78 -12.01
N THR A 21 -6.67 -18.06 -11.85
CA THR A 21 -6.03 -18.89 -12.87
C THR A 21 -7.01 -19.94 -13.39
N ALA A 22 -6.84 -20.40 -14.63
CA ALA A 22 -7.76 -21.36 -15.24
C ALA A 22 -6.98 -22.46 -15.98
N LYS A 23 -7.38 -23.71 -15.80
CA LYS A 23 -6.94 -24.86 -16.61
C LYS A 23 -8.07 -25.26 -17.56
N THR A 24 -7.80 -25.27 -18.86
CA THR A 24 -8.78 -25.74 -19.87
C THR A 24 -8.86 -27.27 -19.85
N VAL A 25 -10.07 -27.81 -19.92
CA VAL A 25 -10.39 -29.24 -19.96
C VAL A 25 -11.44 -29.49 -21.05
N LYS A 26 -11.66 -30.76 -21.42
CA LYS A 26 -12.60 -31.14 -22.50
C LYS A 26 -14.02 -30.57 -22.33
N GLY A 27 -14.47 -30.37 -21.09
CA GLY A 27 -15.80 -29.83 -20.76
C GLY A 27 -15.83 -28.36 -20.31
N GLY A 28 -14.74 -27.60 -20.41
CA GLY A 28 -14.71 -26.18 -20.00
C GLY A 28 -13.40 -25.72 -19.37
N ARG A 29 -13.48 -24.90 -18.32
CA ARG A 29 -12.32 -24.35 -17.63
C ARG A 29 -12.44 -24.55 -16.11
N ASN A 30 -11.47 -25.23 -15.53
CA ASN A 30 -11.35 -25.35 -14.08
C ASN A 30 -10.63 -24.12 -13.53
N PHE A 31 -11.35 -23.31 -12.76
CA PHE A 31 -10.79 -22.13 -12.10
C PHE A 31 -10.10 -22.49 -10.79
N SER A 32 -9.10 -21.70 -10.44
CA SER A 32 -8.43 -21.76 -9.15
C SER A 32 -7.90 -20.38 -8.80
N PHE A 33 -7.96 -20.03 -7.53
CA PHE A 33 -7.49 -18.75 -7.03
C PHE A 33 -6.12 -18.91 -6.40
N ALA A 34 -5.25 -17.93 -6.62
CA ALA A 34 -4.00 -17.81 -5.91
C ALA A 34 -3.96 -16.48 -5.17
N ALA A 35 -3.37 -16.47 -3.99
CA ALA A 35 -3.20 -15.27 -3.17
C ALA A 35 -1.70 -15.03 -2.94
N LEU A 36 -1.30 -13.76 -3.03
CA LEU A 36 -0.02 -13.26 -2.55
C LEU A 36 -0.26 -12.44 -1.29
N VAL A 37 0.28 -12.92 -0.18
CA VAL A 37 0.10 -12.33 1.15
C VAL A 37 1.48 -11.99 1.72
N VAL A 38 1.58 -10.83 2.36
CA VAL A 38 2.74 -10.43 3.16
C VAL A 38 2.36 -10.59 4.62
N VAL A 39 3.26 -11.17 5.42
CA VAL A 39 3.10 -11.36 6.87
C VAL A 39 4.26 -10.66 7.55
N GLY A 40 4.01 -9.96 8.65
CA GLY A 40 5.05 -9.31 9.44
C GLY A 40 4.56 -8.91 10.82
N ASP A 41 5.51 -8.51 11.67
CA ASP A 41 5.25 -8.13 13.07
C ASP A 41 5.45 -6.63 13.33
N ARG A 42 5.69 -5.85 12.27
CA ARG A 42 6.07 -4.42 12.34
C ARG A 42 7.28 -4.11 13.21
N LYS A 43 8.10 -5.13 13.54
CA LYS A 43 9.30 -5.02 14.40
C LYS A 43 10.55 -5.54 13.69
N GLY A 44 10.58 -5.42 12.37
CA GLY A 44 11.72 -5.84 11.56
C GLY A 44 11.69 -7.30 11.09
N ARG A 45 10.57 -8.03 11.26
CA ARG A 45 10.37 -9.35 10.65
C ARG A 45 9.30 -9.29 9.58
N VAL A 46 9.63 -9.77 8.38
CA VAL A 46 8.68 -9.84 7.26
C VAL A 46 8.89 -11.11 6.45
N GLY A 47 7.79 -11.64 5.93
CA GLY A 47 7.71 -12.86 5.16
C GLY A 47 6.63 -12.76 4.09
N ILE A 48 6.74 -13.61 3.06
CA ILE A 48 5.80 -13.62 1.94
C ILE A 48 5.25 -15.01 1.71
N GLY A 49 3.96 -15.08 1.42
CA GLY A 49 3.23 -16.29 1.16
C GLY A 49 2.59 -16.25 -0.22
N TYR A 50 2.81 -17.30 -1.00
CA TYR A 50 2.07 -17.54 -2.24
C TYR A 50 1.44 -18.92 -2.18
N ALA A 51 0.12 -18.98 -2.31
CA ALA A 51 -0.60 -20.24 -2.31
C ALA A 51 -1.76 -20.22 -3.31
N LYS A 52 -2.20 -21.42 -3.70
CA LYS A 52 -3.29 -21.65 -4.64
C LYS A 52 -4.34 -22.58 -4.01
N ALA A 53 -5.62 -22.26 -4.21
CA ALA A 53 -6.74 -23.07 -3.75
C ALA A 53 -7.96 -22.93 -4.69
N PRO A 54 -8.98 -23.80 -4.56
CA PRO A 54 -10.22 -23.68 -5.34
C PRO A 54 -11.06 -22.44 -4.99
N GLN A 55 -10.94 -21.92 -3.77
CA GLN A 55 -11.68 -20.75 -3.27
C GLN A 55 -10.72 -19.67 -2.75
N VAL A 56 -11.16 -18.41 -2.75
CA VAL A 56 -10.33 -17.26 -2.34
C VAL A 56 -9.94 -17.31 -0.85
N PRO A 57 -10.85 -17.52 0.12
CA PRO A 57 -10.47 -17.52 1.53
C PRO A 57 -9.46 -18.62 1.87
N LEU A 58 -9.65 -19.82 1.31
CA LEU A 58 -8.71 -20.93 1.45
C LEU A 58 -7.34 -20.64 0.83
N ALA A 59 -7.27 -19.85 -0.24
CA ALA A 59 -6.00 -19.45 -0.84
C ALA A 59 -5.25 -18.47 0.08
N ILE A 60 -5.96 -17.52 0.69
CA ILE A 60 -5.40 -16.55 1.63
C ILE A 60 -4.87 -17.26 2.88
N GLU A 61 -5.67 -18.14 3.51
CA GLU A 61 -5.27 -18.88 4.70
C GLU A 61 -4.01 -19.75 4.45
N LYS A 62 -3.96 -20.43 3.30
CA LYS A 62 -2.76 -21.18 2.90
C LYS A 62 -1.57 -20.26 2.66
N ALA A 63 -1.77 -19.11 2.03
CA ALA A 63 -0.70 -18.15 1.79
C ALA A 63 -0.17 -17.58 3.11
N GLN A 64 -1.04 -17.25 4.06
CA GLN A 64 -0.68 -16.83 5.42
C GLN A 64 0.18 -17.87 6.12
N LYS A 65 -0.20 -19.16 6.09
CA LYS A 65 0.60 -20.26 6.65
C LYS A 65 1.98 -20.38 6.02
N VAL A 66 2.08 -20.20 4.70
CA VAL A 66 3.38 -20.18 3.99
C VAL A 66 4.21 -18.95 4.38
N GLY A 67 3.57 -17.78 4.51
CA GLY A 67 4.21 -16.53 4.92
C GLY A 67 4.79 -16.60 6.33
N LYS A 68 4.07 -17.21 7.29
CA LYS A 68 4.57 -17.43 8.66
C LYS A 68 5.86 -18.27 8.67
N ARG A 69 5.98 -19.26 7.77
CA ARG A 69 7.19 -20.11 7.65
C ARG A 69 8.36 -19.40 6.97
N SER A 70 8.12 -18.34 6.20
CA SER A 70 9.11 -17.60 5.43
C SER A 70 9.56 -16.28 6.07
N LEU A 71 9.20 -16.05 7.34
CA LEU A 71 9.61 -14.87 8.09
C LEU A 71 11.14 -14.79 8.17
N ARG A 72 11.67 -13.61 7.82
CA ARG A 72 13.08 -13.26 7.96
C ARG A 72 13.20 -11.95 8.71
N THR A 73 14.24 -11.85 9.53
CA THR A 73 14.62 -10.63 10.24
C THR A 73 15.55 -9.81 9.36
N TYR A 74 15.28 -8.52 9.22
CA TYR A 74 16.17 -7.58 8.54
C TYR A 74 16.50 -6.42 9.47
N PRO A 75 17.65 -5.75 9.27
CA PRO A 75 18.02 -4.60 10.09
C PRO A 75 17.05 -3.45 9.86
N LEU A 76 16.54 -2.90 10.96
CA LEU A 76 15.63 -1.76 11.00
C LEU A 76 16.27 -0.67 11.86
N GLN A 77 16.36 0.55 11.34
CA GLN A 77 16.90 1.69 12.07
C GLN A 77 15.77 2.64 12.44
N ASP A 78 15.32 2.55 13.70
CA ASP A 78 14.20 3.30 14.27
C ASP A 78 12.94 3.27 13.37
N ARG A 79 12.75 4.34 12.59
CA ARG A 79 11.59 4.58 11.72
C ARG A 79 11.87 4.41 10.22
N THR A 80 13.15 4.31 9.84
CA THR A 80 13.60 4.34 8.43
C THR A 80 14.67 3.26 8.15
N ILE A 81 15.31 3.37 7.00
CA ILE A 81 16.32 2.44 6.50
C ILE A 81 17.73 3.03 6.71
N PRO A 82 18.78 2.22 7.00
CA PRO A 82 20.13 2.75 7.22
C PRO A 82 20.79 3.48 6.05
N HIS A 83 20.56 3.03 4.82
CA HIS A 83 21.15 3.63 3.62
C HIS A 83 20.31 3.32 2.38
N VAL A 84 20.60 4.02 1.28
CA VAL A 84 19.96 3.78 -0.01
C VAL A 84 20.35 2.40 -0.54
N VAL A 85 19.37 1.59 -0.94
CA VAL A 85 19.60 0.27 -1.52
C VAL A 85 18.77 0.05 -2.78
N GLU A 86 19.27 -0.78 -3.68
CA GLU A 86 18.56 -1.22 -4.89
C GLU A 86 18.47 -2.75 -4.92
N GLY A 87 17.28 -3.27 -4.70
CA GLY A 87 16.99 -4.69 -4.85
C GLY A 87 16.57 -5.03 -6.27
N LYS A 88 17.08 -6.14 -6.81
CA LYS A 88 16.71 -6.66 -8.12
C LYS A 88 16.23 -8.09 -7.99
N PHE A 89 15.06 -8.37 -8.56
CA PHE A 89 14.58 -9.73 -8.76
C PHE A 89 14.02 -9.87 -10.17
N LEU A 90 14.65 -10.72 -10.99
CA LEU A 90 14.36 -10.86 -12.42
C LEU A 90 14.39 -9.48 -13.13
N ALA A 91 13.31 -9.13 -13.83
CA ALA A 91 13.15 -7.86 -14.55
C ALA A 91 12.61 -6.71 -13.66
N SER A 92 12.39 -6.94 -12.37
CA SER A 92 11.91 -5.93 -11.42
C SER A 92 13.06 -5.40 -10.58
N LYS A 93 13.17 -4.07 -10.49
CA LYS A 93 14.13 -3.37 -9.62
C LYS A 93 13.38 -2.44 -8.69
N VAL A 94 13.76 -2.39 -7.42
CA VAL A 94 13.17 -1.52 -6.41
C VAL A 94 14.29 -0.78 -5.70
N ARG A 95 14.27 0.54 -5.78
CA ARG A 95 15.17 1.41 -5.03
C ARG A 95 14.45 1.91 -3.78
N LEU A 96 15.06 1.68 -2.62
CA LEU A 96 14.62 2.18 -1.33
C LEU A 96 15.54 3.32 -0.91
N VAL A 97 14.95 4.45 -0.53
CA VAL A 97 15.67 5.65 -0.10
C VAL A 97 15.17 6.01 1.30
N PRO A 98 16.08 6.21 2.26
CA PRO A 98 15.69 6.65 3.59
C PRO A 98 15.09 8.05 3.54
N ALA A 99 14.16 8.33 4.46
CA ALA A 99 13.42 9.58 4.47
C ALA A 99 13.51 10.22 5.85
N SER A 100 13.36 11.55 5.89
CA SER A 100 13.24 12.27 7.15
C SER A 100 11.96 11.87 7.90
N PRO A 101 11.96 11.95 9.24
CA PRO A 101 10.77 11.65 10.04
C PRO A 101 9.55 12.46 9.60
N GLY A 102 8.39 11.80 9.50
CA GLY A 102 7.12 12.45 9.12
C GLY A 102 6.84 12.44 7.62
N THR A 103 7.73 11.87 6.80
CA THR A 103 7.51 11.71 5.34
C THR A 103 6.45 10.64 5.04
N GLY A 104 6.35 9.61 5.88
CA GLY A 104 5.49 8.46 5.63
C GLY A 104 6.08 7.49 4.60
N VAL A 105 5.32 6.43 4.29
CA VAL A 105 5.70 5.40 3.30
C VAL A 105 5.18 5.78 1.92
N ILE A 106 6.05 6.38 1.12
CA ILE A 106 5.78 6.72 -0.29
C ILE A 106 6.24 5.56 -1.17
N ALA A 107 5.31 4.64 -1.41
CA ALA A 107 5.57 3.42 -2.16
C ALA A 107 4.36 2.96 -2.98
N GLY A 108 4.63 2.20 -4.04
CA GLY A 108 3.61 1.48 -4.79
C GLY A 108 2.97 0.38 -3.93
N ALA A 109 1.73 -0.01 -4.23
CA ALA A 109 0.92 -0.89 -3.36
C ALA A 109 1.66 -2.16 -2.88
N SER A 110 2.37 -2.84 -3.76
CA SER A 110 3.11 -4.06 -3.43
C SER A 110 4.30 -3.81 -2.50
N VAL A 111 5.05 -2.73 -2.72
CA VAL A 111 6.20 -2.36 -1.88
C VAL A 111 5.71 -1.81 -0.54
N ARG A 112 4.66 -0.98 -0.56
CA ARG A 112 4.01 -0.43 0.64
C ARG A 112 3.59 -1.53 1.61
N ALA A 113 2.88 -2.54 1.10
CA ALA A 113 2.46 -3.68 1.93
C ALA A 113 3.64 -4.39 2.61
N VAL A 114 4.80 -4.47 1.96
CA VAL A 114 6.01 -5.05 2.56
C VAL A 114 6.60 -4.13 3.63
N LEU A 115 6.77 -2.84 3.32
CA LEU A 115 7.38 -1.88 4.25
C LEU A 115 6.52 -1.64 5.50
N GLU A 116 5.20 -1.58 5.35
CA GLU A 116 4.27 -1.43 6.47
C GLU A 116 4.30 -2.65 7.40
N MET A 117 4.28 -3.87 6.83
CA MET A 117 4.35 -5.11 7.63
C MET A 117 5.74 -5.30 8.28
N PHE A 118 6.79 -4.77 7.65
CA PHE A 118 8.14 -4.75 8.22
C PHE A 118 8.26 -3.77 9.40
N GLY A 119 7.52 -2.65 9.37
CA GLY A 119 7.50 -1.64 10.43
C GLY A 119 8.19 -0.31 10.08
N ILE A 120 8.54 -0.10 8.81
CA ILE A 120 9.08 1.19 8.34
C ILE A 120 7.94 2.20 8.28
N GLN A 121 8.17 3.38 8.86
CA GLN A 121 7.22 4.48 8.85
C GLN A 121 7.57 5.50 7.78
N ASP A 122 8.86 5.73 7.55
CA ASP A 122 9.35 6.81 6.69
C ASP A 122 10.31 6.24 5.64
N CYS A 123 9.87 6.18 4.38
CA CYS A 123 10.70 5.70 3.27
C CYS A 123 10.15 6.16 1.91
N LEU A 124 11.06 6.58 1.04
CA LEU A 124 10.79 6.89 -0.36
C LEU A 124 11.21 5.71 -1.22
N THR A 125 10.34 5.31 -2.16
CA THR A 125 10.66 4.17 -3.04
C THR A 125 10.33 4.45 -4.49
N LYS A 126 11.08 3.80 -5.38
CA LYS A 126 10.77 3.78 -6.80
C LYS A 126 11.00 2.40 -7.38
N CYS A 127 9.99 1.90 -8.08
CA CYS A 127 10.08 0.68 -8.87
C CYS A 127 10.52 1.02 -10.30
N PHE A 128 11.47 0.24 -10.83
CA PHE A 128 11.92 0.29 -12.22
C PHE A 128 11.74 -1.07 -12.89
N GLY A 129 11.56 -1.06 -14.22
CA GLY A 129 11.36 -2.28 -15.01
C GLY A 129 9.94 -2.85 -14.85
N SER A 130 9.83 -4.16 -14.62
CA SER A 130 8.53 -4.84 -14.52
C SER A 130 7.81 -4.51 -13.19
N THR A 131 6.54 -4.14 -13.29
CA THR A 131 5.66 -3.78 -12.17
C THR A 131 4.83 -4.96 -11.63
N ASN A 132 5.15 -6.20 -12.01
CA ASN A 132 4.42 -7.37 -11.53
C ASN A 132 4.58 -7.55 -10.01
N PRO A 133 3.49 -7.52 -9.22
CA PRO A 133 3.53 -7.59 -7.75
C PRO A 133 4.36 -8.76 -7.20
N LYS A 134 4.31 -9.94 -7.86
CA LYS A 134 5.05 -11.13 -7.42
C LYS A 134 6.56 -10.92 -7.42
N ASN A 135 7.05 -10.21 -8.44
CA ASN A 135 8.48 -9.96 -8.60
C ASN A 135 8.91 -8.73 -7.81
N VAL A 136 8.07 -7.69 -7.79
CA VAL A 136 8.31 -6.47 -7.01
C VAL A 136 8.46 -6.79 -5.53
N VAL A 137 7.55 -7.58 -4.94
CA VAL A 137 7.64 -7.98 -3.52
C VAL A 137 8.95 -8.72 -3.22
N LYS A 138 9.37 -9.63 -4.11
CA LYS A 138 10.65 -10.35 -3.96
C LYS A 138 11.84 -9.41 -4.10
N ALA A 139 11.83 -8.50 -5.07
CA ALA A 139 12.87 -7.49 -5.23
C ALA A 139 12.99 -6.59 -3.99
N THR A 140 11.88 -6.25 -3.34
CA THR A 140 11.89 -5.51 -2.07
C THR A 140 12.54 -6.32 -0.95
N LEU A 141 12.25 -7.62 -0.83
CA LEU A 141 12.91 -8.48 0.17
C LEU A 141 14.42 -8.59 -0.08
N GLU A 142 14.84 -8.70 -1.34
CA GLU A 142 16.26 -8.66 -1.69
C GLU A 142 16.91 -7.32 -1.33
N ALA A 143 16.20 -6.20 -1.54
CA ALA A 143 16.67 -4.88 -1.11
C ALA A 143 16.87 -4.81 0.41
N LEU A 144 15.90 -5.32 1.19
CA LEU A 144 16.01 -5.37 2.65
C LEU A 144 17.15 -6.29 3.12
N GLY A 145 17.43 -7.39 2.41
CA GLY A 145 18.53 -8.31 2.70
C GLY A 145 19.93 -7.72 2.51
N GLN A 146 20.05 -6.70 1.66
CA GLN A 146 21.30 -5.98 1.41
C GLN A 146 21.62 -4.96 2.51
N LEU A 147 20.64 -4.61 3.34
CA LEU A 147 20.86 -3.65 4.41
C LEU A 147 21.86 -4.17 5.43
N ARG A 148 22.61 -3.23 6.00
CA ARG A 148 23.64 -3.45 7.02
C ARG A 148 23.56 -2.31 8.01
N MET A 149 23.59 -2.66 9.30
CA MET A 149 23.67 -1.68 10.38
C MET A 149 25.09 -1.15 10.50
N ARG A 150 25.22 0.07 11.03
CA ARG A 150 26.51 0.71 11.30
C ARG A 150 27.41 -0.18 12.17
N GLU A 151 26.87 -0.64 13.29
CA GLU A 151 27.55 -1.53 14.25
C GLU A 151 28.13 -2.79 13.56
N SER A 152 27.36 -3.38 12.64
CA SER A 152 27.80 -4.55 11.89
C SER A 152 28.95 -4.22 10.94
N ILE A 153 29.00 -3.02 10.37
CA ILE A 153 30.08 -2.59 9.47
C ILE A 153 31.34 -2.24 10.27
N GLU A 154 31.20 -1.56 11.40
CA GLU A 154 32.30 -1.26 12.33
C GLU A 154 32.99 -2.55 12.79
N ALA A 155 32.21 -3.55 13.23
CA ALA A 155 32.75 -4.83 13.64
C ALA A 155 33.46 -5.59 12.50
N LEU A 156 32.96 -5.48 11.27
CA LEU A 156 33.58 -6.13 10.10
C LEU A 156 34.86 -5.43 9.64
N ARG A 157 34.95 -4.10 9.78
CA ARG A 157 36.09 -3.31 9.32
C ARG A 157 37.13 -3.05 10.41
N GLY A 158 36.76 -3.14 11.68
CA GLY A 158 37.63 -2.85 12.82
C GLY A 158 37.94 -1.35 12.97
N VAL A 159 37.06 -0.47 12.50
CA VAL A 159 37.24 0.99 12.55
C VAL A 159 36.00 1.62 13.19
N GLU A 160 36.21 2.61 14.05
CA GLU A 160 35.13 3.43 14.61
C GLU A 160 34.56 4.34 13.52
N LEU A 161 33.27 4.23 13.23
CA LEU A 161 32.57 5.10 12.29
C LEU A 161 31.85 6.21 13.06
N GLY A 162 31.87 7.43 12.50
CA GLY A 162 31.09 8.56 13.02
C GLY A 162 29.59 8.41 12.77
N GLU A 163 28.86 9.50 12.96
CA GLU A 163 27.43 9.56 12.62
C GLU A 163 27.21 9.30 11.13
N SER A 164 26.20 8.51 10.81
CA SER A 164 25.85 8.28 9.40
C SER A 164 25.12 9.48 8.81
N GLU A 165 25.33 9.74 7.51
CA GLU A 165 24.65 10.83 6.78
C GLU A 165 23.12 10.78 6.94
N VAL A 166 22.57 9.57 7.10
CA VAL A 166 21.14 9.34 7.32
C VAL A 166 20.72 9.71 8.74
N GLU A 167 21.51 9.39 9.78
CA GLU A 167 21.26 9.84 11.15
C GLU A 167 21.29 11.37 11.25
N GLU A 168 22.24 12.02 10.59
CA GLU A 168 22.31 13.48 10.51
C GLU A 168 21.10 14.07 9.77
N ALA A 169 20.67 13.44 8.68
CA ALA A 169 19.49 13.86 7.94
C ALA A 169 18.20 13.67 8.76
N VAL A 170 18.10 12.58 9.53
CA VAL A 170 17.00 12.32 10.46
C VAL A 170 16.98 13.38 11.56
N ARG A 171 18.13 13.67 12.19
CA ARG A 171 18.27 14.70 13.22
C ARG A 171 17.87 16.09 12.70
N ARG A 172 18.38 16.47 11.52
CA ARG A 172 17.98 17.72 10.86
C ARG A 172 16.49 17.75 10.59
N GLY A 173 15.92 16.65 10.09
CA GLY A 173 14.47 16.52 9.85
C GLY A 173 13.63 16.69 11.11
N MET A 174 14.07 16.16 12.25
CA MET A 174 13.37 16.32 13.54
C MET A 174 13.28 17.79 13.98
N ALA A 175 14.27 18.62 13.66
CA ALA A 175 14.26 20.05 14.00
C ALA A 175 13.18 20.85 13.24
N PHE A 176 12.78 20.41 12.05
CA PHE A 176 11.74 21.05 11.24
C PHE A 176 10.35 20.44 11.43
N MET A 177 10.22 19.43 12.29
CA MET A 177 8.94 18.77 12.54
C MET A 177 8.05 19.69 13.38
N PRO A 178 6.79 19.97 12.96
CA PRO A 178 5.87 20.70 13.80
C PRO A 178 5.66 19.86 15.05
N GLN A 179 6.13 20.35 16.20
CA GLN A 179 5.77 19.78 17.48
C GLN A 179 4.25 19.86 17.53
N GLN A 180 3.59 18.71 17.55
CA GLN A 180 2.18 18.67 17.89
C GLN A 180 2.11 19.19 19.32
N THR A 181 1.86 20.49 19.48
CA THR A 181 1.28 20.99 20.71
C THR A 181 0.02 20.16 20.83
N SER A 182 -0.05 19.37 21.89
CA SER A 182 -1.25 18.66 22.32
C SER A 182 -2.29 19.73 22.66
N SER A 183 -2.83 20.35 21.62
CA SER A 183 -4.01 21.17 21.69
C SER A 183 -5.12 20.15 21.87
N GLU A 184 -5.71 20.18 23.06
CA GLU A 184 -7.09 19.77 23.25
C GLU A 184 -7.85 20.10 21.97
N ARG A 185 -8.31 19.07 21.25
CA ARG A 185 -9.11 19.26 20.04
C ARG A 185 -10.19 20.25 20.42
N ALA A 186 -10.14 21.47 19.90
CA ALA A 186 -11.14 22.48 20.19
C ALA A 186 -12.51 21.86 19.91
N GLN A 187 -13.28 21.60 20.97
CA GLN A 187 -14.59 21.00 20.87
C GLN A 187 -15.41 21.95 20.01
N ALA A 188 -15.82 21.50 18.82
CA ALA A 188 -16.67 22.31 17.95
C ALA A 188 -17.90 22.76 18.76
N PRO A 189 -18.37 24.02 18.61
CA PRO A 189 -19.57 24.46 19.29
C PRO A 189 -20.72 23.55 18.87
N VAL A 190 -21.25 22.80 19.84
CA VAL A 190 -22.43 21.96 19.63
C VAL A 190 -23.60 22.92 19.45
N ASN A 191 -24.26 22.90 18.29
CA ASN A 191 -25.48 23.68 18.10
C ASN A 191 -26.61 23.06 18.94
N THR A 192 -26.71 23.43 20.22
CA THR A 192 -27.84 23.13 21.10
C THR A 192 -29.01 24.08 20.81
N VAL A 193 -29.49 24.10 19.57
CA VAL A 193 -30.79 24.72 19.25
C VAL A 193 -31.86 23.66 19.49
N GLY A 194 -32.34 23.54 20.73
CA GLY A 194 -33.47 22.63 21.02
C GLY A 194 -33.81 22.32 22.48
N GLU A 195 -33.00 22.69 23.48
CA GLU A 195 -33.19 22.22 24.86
C GLU A 195 -33.98 23.16 25.80
N ASP A 196 -34.49 24.30 25.31
CA ASP A 196 -35.28 25.24 26.12
C ASP A 196 -36.80 25.20 25.85
N ARG A 197 -37.41 24.00 25.73
CA ARG A 197 -38.88 23.86 25.69
C ARG A 197 -39.46 22.73 26.55
N ARG A 198 -38.80 22.37 27.65
CA ARG A 198 -39.40 21.45 28.64
C ARG A 198 -39.32 21.97 30.07
N ARG A 199 -39.79 23.19 30.31
CA ARG A 199 -40.25 23.59 31.66
C ARG A 199 -41.21 24.77 31.60
N GLY A 200 -42.51 24.51 31.81
CA GLY A 200 -43.47 25.58 32.11
C GLY A 200 -44.92 25.31 31.72
N GLY A 201 -45.73 24.89 32.70
CA GLY A 201 -47.00 25.56 32.98
C GLY A 201 -48.23 25.27 32.11
N ARG A 202 -49.14 24.50 32.70
CA ARG A 202 -50.54 24.25 32.32
C ARG A 202 -51.43 25.52 32.38
N ARG A 203 -52.24 25.75 31.33
CA ARG A 203 -53.54 26.49 31.21
C ARG A 203 -53.61 26.92 29.73
N GLY A 204 -54.62 26.68 28.89
CA GLY A 204 -56.05 26.42 29.04
C GLY A 204 -56.74 27.21 27.91
N GLY A 205 -57.71 26.61 27.21
CA GLY A 205 -58.75 27.33 26.50
C GLY A 205 -58.55 27.66 25.01
N GLY A 206 -59.34 26.99 24.16
CA GLY A 206 -60.32 27.66 23.31
C GLY A 206 -59.88 28.26 21.98
N GLY A 207 -60.23 27.56 20.89
CA GLY A 207 -61.01 28.09 19.77
C GLY A 207 -60.39 29.12 18.81
N GLY A 208 -60.71 28.98 17.53
CA GLY A 208 -60.81 30.14 16.63
C GLY A 208 -60.12 29.99 15.28
N ARG A 209 -60.95 29.96 14.25
CA ARG A 209 -60.64 29.98 12.82
C ARG A 209 -59.81 31.19 12.38
N GLY A 210 -59.06 31.02 11.29
CA GLY A 210 -58.90 32.07 10.28
C GLY A 210 -57.47 32.31 9.79
N GLY A 211 -57.30 32.44 8.47
CA GLY A 211 -56.20 33.23 7.92
C GLY A 211 -55.42 32.60 6.78
N ARG A 212 -55.86 32.86 5.54
CA ARG A 212 -55.12 32.71 4.28
C ARG A 212 -53.71 33.29 4.34
N GLY A 213 -52.76 32.65 3.63
CA GLY A 213 -51.57 33.36 3.13
C GLY A 213 -50.35 32.47 2.88
N GLY A 214 -50.36 31.65 1.82
CA GLY A 214 -49.18 30.88 1.38
C GLY A 214 -48.86 31.16 -0.09
N ARG A 215 -48.11 32.25 -0.34
CA ARG A 215 -47.43 32.52 -1.62
C ARG A 215 -46.04 31.88 -1.56
N GLY A 216 -45.62 31.28 -2.68
CA GLY A 216 -44.20 31.14 -3.02
C GLY A 216 -43.64 29.72 -3.02
N GLY A 217 -44.05 28.91 -4.00
CA GLY A 217 -43.23 27.78 -4.44
C GLY A 217 -42.10 28.29 -5.33
N ALA A 218 -40.86 28.08 -4.89
CA ALA A 218 -39.68 28.15 -5.75
C ALA A 218 -39.02 26.77 -5.71
N GLY A 219 -39.33 25.96 -6.72
CA GLY A 219 -38.57 24.76 -7.02
C GLY A 219 -37.21 25.16 -7.57
N GLN A 220 -36.15 24.56 -7.05
CA GLN A 220 -34.89 24.40 -7.77
C GLN A 220 -34.67 22.92 -7.94
N GLU A 221 -34.90 22.45 -9.16
CA GLU A 221 -34.57 21.12 -9.63
C GLU A 221 -33.05 20.90 -9.57
N ALA A 222 -32.67 19.72 -9.11
CA ALA A 222 -31.32 19.22 -9.12
C ALA A 222 -30.84 19.02 -10.56
N SER A 223 -29.77 19.73 -10.96
CA SER A 223 -29.05 19.46 -12.20
C SER A 223 -27.99 18.37 -11.96
N ALA A 224 -28.11 17.29 -12.74
CA ALA A 224 -27.17 16.17 -12.77
C ALA A 224 -25.80 16.60 -13.34
N PRO A 225 -24.67 15.96 -12.91
CA PRO A 225 -23.36 16.24 -13.48
C PRO A 225 -23.20 15.61 -14.88
N ALA A 226 -22.61 16.37 -15.80
CA ALA A 226 -22.35 16.00 -17.19
C ALA A 226 -21.37 14.83 -17.33
N PRO A 227 -21.50 13.98 -18.38
CA PRO A 227 -20.57 12.89 -18.65
C PRO A 227 -19.26 13.39 -19.30
N ALA A 228 -18.15 12.76 -18.94
CA ALA A 228 -16.80 13.03 -19.44
C ALA A 228 -16.65 12.72 -20.95
N PRO A 229 -15.81 13.46 -21.70
CA PRO A 229 -15.62 13.24 -23.13
C PRO A 229 -14.77 12.00 -23.42
N ALA A 230 -15.18 11.27 -24.46
CA ALA A 230 -14.54 10.06 -24.96
C ALA A 230 -13.14 10.33 -25.52
N SER A 231 -12.16 9.52 -25.11
CA SER A 231 -10.79 9.53 -25.64
C SER A 231 -10.74 8.96 -27.06
N ALA A 232 -10.09 9.70 -27.97
CA ALA A 232 -9.81 9.27 -29.33
C ALA A 232 -8.89 8.03 -29.39
N PRO A 233 -9.06 7.12 -30.38
CA PRO A 233 -8.17 5.99 -30.57
C PRO A 233 -6.83 6.42 -31.22
N ALA A 234 -5.72 5.86 -30.72
CA ALA A 234 -4.39 6.06 -31.26
C ALA A 234 -4.24 5.42 -32.66
N PRO A 235 -3.45 6.01 -33.58
CA PRO A 235 -3.22 5.45 -34.91
C PRO A 235 -2.31 4.21 -34.84
N ALA A 236 -2.71 3.16 -35.57
CA ALA A 236 -1.94 1.95 -35.78
C ALA A 236 -0.69 2.25 -36.63
N SER A 237 0.50 2.00 -36.09
CA SER A 237 1.75 1.99 -36.86
C SER A 237 1.92 0.60 -37.45
N ASP A 238 1.59 0.46 -38.74
CA ASP A 238 1.87 -0.71 -39.55
C ASP A 238 3.33 -0.62 -40.02
N ALA A 239 4.19 -1.45 -39.44
CA ALA A 239 5.58 -1.59 -39.86
C ALA A 239 5.72 -2.93 -40.62
N PRO A 240 6.12 -2.93 -41.91
CA PRO A 240 6.29 -4.16 -42.65
C PRO A 240 7.52 -4.93 -42.15
N ALA A 241 7.36 -6.24 -41.98
CA ALA A 241 8.42 -7.18 -41.68
C ALA A 241 9.46 -7.25 -42.83
N PRO A 242 10.76 -7.45 -42.53
CA PRO A 242 11.76 -7.70 -43.58
C PRO A 242 11.57 -9.09 -44.21
N PRO A 243 11.87 -9.26 -45.51
CA PRO A 243 11.74 -10.54 -46.19
C PRO A 243 12.77 -11.57 -45.68
N ALA A 244 12.34 -12.83 -45.63
CA ALA A 244 13.20 -13.97 -45.37
C ALA A 244 14.18 -14.17 -46.53
N ASP A 245 15.47 -14.03 -46.24
CA ASP A 245 16.54 -14.37 -47.18
C ASP A 245 16.64 -15.89 -47.30
N THR A 246 16.37 -16.38 -48.50
CA THR A 246 16.53 -17.78 -48.89
C THR A 246 17.90 -17.91 -49.54
N GLY A 247 18.91 -18.19 -48.72
CA GLY A 247 20.26 -18.53 -49.17
C GLY A 247 20.42 -20.04 -49.31
N ASP A 248 20.08 -20.54 -50.49
CA ASP A 248 20.50 -21.84 -51.00
C ASP A 248 21.96 -21.73 -51.48
N GLY A 249 22.82 -22.71 -51.14
CA GLY A 249 24.06 -22.96 -51.89
C GLY A 249 25.35 -23.22 -51.09
N GLY A 250 25.93 -24.41 -51.27
CA GLY A 250 27.37 -24.69 -51.12
C GLY A 250 27.68 -25.77 -50.06
N SER A 251 27.60 -27.07 -50.35
CA SER A 251 28.66 -27.90 -50.96
C SER A 251 30.03 -27.79 -50.29
N GLU A 252 30.33 -28.67 -49.35
CA GLU A 252 31.71 -29.15 -49.11
C GLU A 252 31.65 -30.65 -48.77
N GLY A 253 32.41 -31.42 -49.56
CA GLY A 253 32.91 -32.74 -49.17
C GLY A 253 34.32 -32.62 -48.63
#